data_AF-V2XEF9-F1
#
_entry.id   AF-V2XEF9-F1
#
_cell.length_a   1.000
_cell.length_b   1.000
_cell.length_c   1.000
_cell.angle_alpha   90.00
_cell.angle_beta   90.00
_cell.angle_gamma   90.00
#
_symmetry.space_group_name_H-M   'P 1'
#
loop_
_entity.id
_entity.type
_entity.pdbx_description
1 polymer ?
#
loop_
_entity_poly.entity_id
_entity_poly.type
_entity_poly.pdbx_seq_one_letter_code
_entity_poly.pdbx_strand_id
1 'polypeptide(L)' 'MPADDKPRSAYQIIKDGWGNRVNFQLSYGLRMTPEDLQEGDLILDVLEKHEREDWEERRREAQAQARRR' A
#
# COMPACT_ATOMS: atom_id res chain seq x y z
N MET A 1 -12.13 9.79 -14.84
CA MET A 1 -11.21 9.15 -13.87
C MET A 1 -11.03 7.71 -14.30
N PRO A 2 -9.79 7.21 -14.44
CA PRO A 2 -9.56 5.82 -14.83
C PRO A 2 -10.14 4.87 -13.76
N ALA A 3 -10.58 3.70 -14.19
CA ALA A 3 -11.44 2.80 -13.42
C ALA A 3 -10.78 2.09 -12.22
N ASP A 4 -9.48 2.33 -11.98
CA ASP A 4 -8.66 1.70 -10.93
C ASP A 4 -8.23 2.69 -9.82
N ASP A 5 -9.03 3.71 -9.54
CA ASP A 5 -8.76 4.72 -8.51
C ASP A 5 -9.26 4.25 -7.13
N LYS A 6 -8.73 3.13 -6.64
CA LYS A 6 -8.95 2.63 -5.28
C LYS A 6 -7.59 2.46 -4.59
N PRO A 7 -7.51 2.61 -3.26
CA PRO A 7 -6.26 2.36 -2.56
C PRO A 7 -5.88 0.89 -2.72
N ARG A 8 -4.60 0.63 -2.94
CA ARG A 8 -4.08 -0.72 -3.11
C ARG A 8 -4.09 -1.45 -1.77
N SER A 9 -4.49 -2.71 -1.80
CA SER A 9 -4.35 -3.60 -0.63
C SER A 9 -2.91 -4.04 -0.42
N ALA A 10 -2.55 -4.49 0.78
CA ALA A 10 -1.23 -5.05 1.10
C ALA A 10 -0.76 -6.10 0.07
N TYR A 11 -1.67 -6.97 -0.40
CA TYR A 11 -1.37 -7.95 -1.43
C TYR A 11 -0.99 -7.31 -2.77
N GLN A 12 -1.72 -6.27 -3.22
CA GLN A 12 -1.40 -5.55 -4.45
C GLN A 12 -0.09 -4.78 -4.33
N ILE A 13 0.17 -4.17 -3.17
CA ILE A 13 1.45 -3.48 -2.87
C ILE A 13 2.62 -4.46 -3.02
N ILE A 14 2.52 -5.66 -2.44
CA ILE A 14 3.54 -6.70 -2.59
C ILE A 14 3.68 -7.14 -4.04
N LYS A 15 2.56 -7.44 -4.71
CA LYS A 15 2.55 -7.97 -6.06
C LYS A 15 3.16 -6.98 -7.06
N ASP A 16 2.82 -5.70 -6.95
CA ASP A 16 3.25 -4.68 -7.91
C ASP A 16 4.66 -4.16 -7.60
N GLY A 17 5.07 -4.15 -6.33
CA GLY A 17 6.41 -3.68 -5.90
C GLY A 17 7.49 -4.76 -5.90
N TRP A 18 7.19 -5.95 -5.37
CA TRP A 18 8.16 -7.03 -5.13
C TRP A 18 7.82 -8.33 -5.85
N GLY A 19 6.64 -8.44 -6.45
CA GLY A 19 6.12 -9.65 -7.09
C GLY A 19 5.54 -10.66 -6.09
N ASN A 20 6.22 -10.91 -4.97
CA ASN A 20 5.77 -11.88 -3.96
C ASN A 20 6.28 -11.52 -2.55
N ARG A 21 5.70 -12.18 -1.54
CA ARG A 21 6.03 -11.94 -0.12
C ARG A 21 7.48 -12.26 0.23
N VAL A 22 8.08 -13.28 -0.38
CA VAL A 22 9.46 -13.69 -0.09
C VAL A 22 10.43 -12.58 -0.49
N ASN A 23 10.27 -12.02 -1.69
CA ASN A 23 11.08 -10.90 -2.17
C ASN A 23 10.89 -9.65 -1.29
N PHE A 24 9.65 -9.39 -0.86
CA PHE A 24 9.37 -8.32 0.10
C PHE A 24 10.15 -8.52 1.40
N GLN A 25 9.99 -9.67 2.07
CA GLN A 25 10.71 -9.98 3.32
C GLN A 25 12.22 -9.78 3.14
N LEU A 26 12.80 -10.39 2.11
CA LEU A 26 14.23 -10.33 1.84
C LEU A 26 14.72 -8.88 1.61
N SER A 27 13.92 -8.02 1.00
CA SER A 27 14.28 -6.62 0.79
C SER A 27 14.40 -5.80 2.08
N TYR A 28 13.67 -6.21 3.13
CA TYR A 28 13.76 -5.62 4.47
C TYR A 28 14.74 -6.38 5.39
N GLY A 29 15.48 -7.36 4.85
CA GLY A 29 16.39 -8.20 5.62
C GLY A 29 15.68 -9.24 6.50
N LEU A 30 14.37 -9.43 6.29
CA LEU A 30 13.52 -10.36 7.04
C LEU A 30 13.59 -11.75 6.43
N ARG A 31 13.53 -12.77 7.29
CA ARG A 31 13.45 -14.18 6.90
C ARG A 31 11.98 -14.62 6.86
N MET A 32 11.80 -15.92 6.62
CA MET A 32 10.50 -16.59 6.62
C MET A 32 10.20 -17.28 7.96
N THR A 33 10.74 -16.77 9.06
CA THR A 33 10.41 -17.22 10.42
C THR A 33 9.10 -16.56 10.87
N PRO A 34 8.34 -17.17 11.81
CA PRO A 34 7.11 -16.59 12.31
C PRO A 34 7.26 -15.17 12.88
N GLU A 35 8.39 -14.87 13.51
CA GLU A 35 8.71 -13.55 14.07
C GLU A 35 8.92 -12.52 12.96
N ASP A 36 9.75 -12.85 11.97
CA ASP A 36 10.07 -11.96 10.85
C ASP A 36 8.84 -11.77 9.94
N LEU A 37 7.94 -12.75 9.86
CA LEU A 37 6.66 -12.62 9.17
C LEU A 37 5.75 -11.60 9.85
N GLN A 38 5.67 -11.61 11.18
CA GLN A 38 4.90 -10.61 11.94
C GLN A 38 5.47 -9.21 11.72
N GLU A 39 6.80 -9.06 11.72
CA GLU A 39 7.43 -7.77 11.42
C GLU A 39 7.09 -7.30 9.99
N GLY A 40 7.12 -8.22 9.02
CA GLY A 40 6.71 -7.93 7.66
C GLY A 40 5.23 -7.52 7.55
N ASP A 41 4.34 -8.12 8.33
CA ASP A 41 2.92 -7.76 8.37
C ASP A 41 2.74 -6.34 8.92
N LEU A 42 3.47 -5.98 9.98
CA LEU A 42 3.45 -4.61 10.52
C LEU A 42 3.91 -3.56 9.50
N ILE A 43 4.93 -3.88 8.71
CA ILE A 43 5.39 -2.98 7.64
C ILE A 43 4.29 -2.83 6.57
N LEU A 44 3.63 -3.92 6.20
CA LEU A 44 2.56 -3.89 5.20
C LEU A 44 1.34 -3.11 5.68
N ASP A 45 0.97 -3.21 6.95
CA ASP A 45 -0.13 -2.45 7.55
C ASP A 45 0.14 -0.94 7.43
N VAL A 46 1.38 -0.51 7.66
CA VAL A 46 1.78 0.90 7.51
C VAL A 46 1.72 1.33 6.05
N LEU A 47 2.23 0.51 5.12
CA LEU A 47 2.18 0.80 3.68
C LEU A 47 0.74 0.90 3.16
N GLU A 48 -0.12 -0.03 3.55
CA GLU A 48 -1.53 -0.03 3.16
C GLU A 48 -2.27 1.20 3.72
N LYS A 49 -1.95 1.58 4.96
CA LYS A 49 -2.51 2.80 5.57
C LYS A 49 -2.10 4.05 4.79
N HIS A 50 -0.83 4.17 4.42
CA HIS A 50 -0.34 5.32 3.64
C HIS A 50 -1.00 5.39 2.25
N GLU A 51 -1.13 4.25 1.57
CA GLU A 51 -1.84 4.17 0.28
C GLU A 51 -3.29 4.64 0.38
N ARG A 52 -3.96 4.32 1.49
CA ARG A 52 -5.31 4.78 1.78
C ARG A 52 -5.37 6.28 2.03
N GLU A 53 -4.47 6.80 2.85
CA GLU A 53 -4.40 8.23 3.19
C GLU A 53 -4.14 9.08 1.93
N ASP A 54 -3.15 8.70 1.11
CA ASP A 54 -2.84 9.37 -0.15
C ASP A 54 -4.04 9.35 -1.12
N TRP A 55 -4.74 8.22 -1.17
CA TRP A 55 -5.93 8.10 -2.00
C TRP A 55 -7.07 9.01 -1.54
N GLU A 56 -7.31 9.08 -0.22
CA GLU A 56 -8.30 9.96 0.37
C GLU A 56 -7.98 11.44 0.12
N GLU A 57 -6.69 11.81 0.23
CA GLU A 57 -6.24 13.17 -0.04
C GLU A 57 -6.46 13.57 -1.50
N ARG A 58 -6.00 12.76 -2.46
CA ARG A 58 -6.24 12.99 -3.90
C ARG A 58 -7.73 13.14 -4.20
N ARG A 59 -8.56 12.30 -3.58
CA ARG A 59 -10.01 12.36 -3.73
C ARG A 59 -10.62 13.64 -3.17
N ARG A 60 -10.14 14.08 -2.01
CA ARG A 60 -10.56 15.33 -1.35
C ARG A 60 -10.17 16.54 -2.19
N GLU A 61 -8.95 16.57 -2.71
CA GLU A 61 -8.46 17.63 -3.59
C GLU A 61 -9.25 17.71 -4.89
N ALA A 62 -9.49 16.57 -5.56
CA ALA A 62 -10.30 16.52 -6.76
C ALA A 62 -11.74 17.02 -6.51
N GLN A 63 -12.34 16.66 -5.38
CA GLN A 63 -13.67 17.15 -5.00
C GLN A 63 -13.68 18.66 -4.70
N ALA A 64 -12.65 19.16 -4.01
CA ALA A 64 -12.50 20.59 -3.74
C ALA A 64 -12.28 21.41 -5.02
N GLN A 65 -11.49 20.88 -5.96
CA GLN A 65 -11.24 21.50 -7.26
C GLN A 65 -12.49 21.51 -8.15
N ALA A 66 -13.28 20.42 -8.13
CA ALA A 66 -14.55 20.35 -8.85
C ALA A 66 -15.59 21.33 -8.31
N ARG A 67 -15.60 21.60 -6.99
CA ARG A 67 -16.50 22.59 -6.35
C ARG A 67 -16.11 24.05 -6.60
N ARG A 68 -14.86 24.30 -7.03
CA ARG A 68 -14.34 25.63 -7.36
C ARG A 68 -14.49 25.98 -8.84
N ARG A 69 -14.95 25.03 -9.66
CA ARG A 69 -15.30 25.22 -11.06
C ARG A 69 -16.80 25.46 -11.20
#